data_AF-A0A964VML4-F1
#
_entry.id   AF-A0A964VML4-F1
#
_cell.length_a   1.000
_cell.length_b   1.000
_cell.length_c   1.000
_cell.angle_alpha   90.00
_cell.angle_beta   90.00
_cell.angle_gamma   90.00
#
_symmetry.space_group_name_H-M   'P 1'
#
loop_
_entity.id
_entity.type
_entity.pdbx_description
1 polymer ?
#
loop_
_entity_poly.entity_id
_entity_poly.type
_entity_poly.pdbx_seq_one_letter_code
_entity_poly.pdbx_strand_id
1 'polypeptide(L)'
;MDQRFEHGLRSWGRMGCLVISLFGLWLVLRHLELAVLAETLLHVKVWWFAAAFLLFGFASLLVAVRWHIVLRSNRSTVHAGATFRMVIIGHFLNTLLLGPTGGDVAKSIIYSRWYGYSAPGILTTCFLDRLLGGAGFLAFAALTPGLAALSNRSSVLVDMVPTASRFWVLLGLALVLSSISYVIHRKFNGSALLRKLTQTFFTGASQLLAAPWQSLCGLLASFLSHICMSALLLLCLQAVTEKRFSLPELVWTFPAISLISSAPITFAGTGLREGSALVLLGLYGIPPADAVAASLLVLVVYLVWAGLAGLLFWREKKLFQMVCTTPPPRRLSVIIPTLNEAEVLAETVLRAERIPEVSEIIVVDGGSTDQTTHIALQLGCRVVRSPRGRGRQMREGACQATGDVVLLLHADTWLPAEAGQAILDCLKDQTVVGGGFWKVFRNPSPLMAGSRFRCAVRLYLGGRVLGDQALFIRRDVLEAIGGVPDMPLMEEFELCRRLRAVGRLALAGATVTTSARRFAKLGVVRTYMRMGRVTLQYYFGTSAQKLQKLYERD
;
A
#
# COMPACT_ATOMS: atom_id res chain seq x y z
N MET A 1 -6.96 8.71 26.74
CA MET A 1 -7.68 7.44 26.56
C MET A 1 -6.63 6.33 26.52
N ASP A 2 -5.96 5.98 27.62
CA ASP A 2 -6.39 5.62 28.98
C ASP A 2 -6.49 4.08 29.11
N GLN A 3 -5.65 3.51 29.99
CA GLN A 3 -5.40 2.07 30.20
C GLN A 3 -6.67 1.25 30.50
N ARG A 4 -7.81 1.93 30.75
CA ARG A 4 -9.14 1.33 30.88
C ARG A 4 -9.71 0.72 29.59
N PHE A 5 -9.25 1.13 28.40
CA PHE A 5 -9.70 0.51 27.14
C PHE A 5 -9.06 -0.88 26.91
N GLU A 6 -7.86 -1.10 27.44
CA GLU A 6 -7.16 -2.39 27.36
C GLU A 6 -7.71 -3.41 28.38
N HIS A 7 -8.21 -2.96 29.54
CA HIS A 7 -8.85 -3.82 30.54
C HIS A 7 -10.34 -4.14 30.29
N GLY A 8 -11.05 -3.33 29.49
CA GLY A 8 -12.50 -3.44 29.29
C GLY A 8 -12.96 -4.49 28.26
N LEU A 9 -12.09 -4.91 27.34
CA LEU A 9 -12.35 -5.99 26.36
C LEU A 9 -11.98 -7.36 26.96
N ARG A 10 -12.73 -7.72 27.99
CA ARG A 10 -12.63 -8.94 28.80
C ARG A 10 -12.43 -10.21 27.95
N SER A 11 -11.51 -11.07 28.42
CA SER A 11 -11.19 -12.42 27.94
C SER A 11 -12.40 -13.34 27.73
N TRP A 12 -13.51 -13.11 28.43
CA TRP A 12 -14.72 -13.92 28.42
C TRP A 12 -15.39 -14.03 27.04
N GLY A 13 -15.46 -12.94 26.26
CA GLY A 13 -16.03 -12.99 24.90
C GLY A 13 -15.14 -13.81 23.95
N ARG A 14 -13.83 -13.72 24.10
CA ARG A 14 -12.86 -14.50 23.31
C ARG A 14 -12.89 -15.98 23.67
N MET A 15 -12.99 -16.28 24.96
CA MET A 15 -13.10 -17.65 25.45
C MET A 15 -14.42 -18.28 25.01
N GLY A 16 -15.52 -17.52 25.03
CA GLY A 16 -16.81 -17.96 24.49
C GLY A 16 -16.75 -18.27 22.98
N CYS A 17 -16.21 -17.37 22.15
CA CYS A 17 -16.04 -17.63 20.71
C CYS A 17 -15.13 -18.83 20.43
N LEU A 18 -14.06 -19.03 21.22
CA LEU A 18 -13.17 -20.18 21.07
C LEU A 18 -13.89 -21.49 21.41
N VAL A 19 -14.67 -21.52 22.49
CA VAL A 19 -15.49 -22.68 22.85
C VAL A 19 -16.50 -22.99 21.74
N ILE A 20 -17.21 -21.99 21.21
CA ILE A 20 -18.18 -22.18 20.13
C ILE A 20 -17.48 -22.66 18.84
N SER A 21 -16.31 -22.11 18.50
CA SER A 21 -15.49 -22.57 17.37
C SER A 21 -15.07 -24.04 17.51
N LEU A 22 -14.53 -24.41 18.68
CA LEU A 22 -14.10 -25.79 18.95
C LEU A 22 -15.28 -26.76 18.94
N PHE A 23 -16.42 -26.36 19.50
CA PHE A 23 -17.64 -27.16 19.47
C PHE A 23 -18.18 -27.32 18.04
N GLY A 24 -18.21 -26.25 17.24
CA GLY A 24 -18.62 -26.31 15.84
C GLY A 24 -17.69 -27.20 15.01
N LEU A 25 -16.39 -27.11 15.22
CA LEU A 25 -15.41 -27.98 14.56
C LEU A 25 -15.59 -29.44 14.99
N TRP A 26 -15.79 -29.70 16.28
CA TRP A 26 -16.07 -31.04 16.81
C TRP A 26 -17.34 -31.64 16.21
N LEU A 27 -18.41 -30.85 16.09
CA LEU A 27 -19.66 -31.27 15.44
C LEU A 27 -19.46 -31.65 13.98
N VAL A 28 -18.59 -30.95 13.24
CA VAL A 28 -18.29 -31.30 11.85
C VAL A 28 -17.43 -32.56 11.78
N LEU A 29 -16.36 -32.62 12.59
CA LEU A 29 -15.39 -33.72 12.55
C LEU A 29 -15.97 -35.06 13.00
N ARG A 30 -16.93 -35.08 13.94
CA ARG A 30 -17.58 -36.34 14.38
C ARG A 30 -18.41 -37.01 13.28
N HIS A 31 -18.77 -36.29 12.22
CA HIS A 31 -19.54 -36.79 11.08
C HIS A 31 -18.64 -37.23 9.92
N LEU A 32 -17.30 -37.27 10.12
CA LEU A 32 -16.31 -37.62 9.10
C LEU A 32 -15.45 -38.79 9.56
N GLU A 33 -15.08 -39.64 8.61
CA GLU A 33 -13.99 -40.59 8.79
C GLU A 33 -12.65 -39.85 8.74
N LEU A 34 -12.03 -39.65 9.90
CA LEU A 34 -10.76 -38.89 10.02
C LEU A 34 -9.63 -39.47 9.17
N ALA A 35 -9.63 -40.78 8.94
CA ALA A 35 -8.65 -41.45 8.07
C ALA A 35 -8.76 -40.94 6.62
N VAL A 36 -9.98 -40.85 6.09
CA VAL A 36 -10.24 -40.36 4.73
C VAL A 36 -9.86 -38.88 4.60
N LEU A 37 -10.22 -38.06 5.60
CA LEU A 37 -9.82 -36.64 5.61
C LEU A 37 -8.29 -36.47 5.62
N ALA A 38 -7.58 -37.28 6.41
CA ALA A 38 -6.12 -37.25 6.46
C ALA A 38 -5.50 -37.67 5.12
N GLU A 39 -6.03 -38.72 4.49
CA GLU A 39 -5.61 -39.17 3.16
C GLU A 39 -5.81 -38.10 2.08
N THR A 40 -6.97 -37.43 2.07
CA THR A 40 -7.25 -36.30 1.16
C THR A 40 -6.25 -35.17 1.35
N LEU A 41 -5.89 -34.83 2.60
CA LEU A 41 -4.93 -33.76 2.91
C LEU A 41 -3.48 -34.11 2.53
N LEU A 42 -3.11 -35.39 2.56
CA LEU A 42 -1.78 -35.85 2.13
C LEU A 42 -1.59 -35.75 0.61
N HIS A 43 -2.66 -35.85 -0.17
CA HIS A 43 -2.64 -35.82 -1.63
C HIS A 43 -2.99 -34.45 -2.23
N VAL A 44 -2.87 -33.37 -1.45
CA VAL A 44 -3.17 -32.01 -1.91
C VAL A 44 -2.29 -31.62 -3.10
N LYS A 45 -2.93 -31.25 -4.20
CA LYS A 45 -2.26 -30.76 -5.41
C LYS A 45 -1.70 -29.36 -5.17
N VAL A 46 -0.39 -29.29 -4.89
CA VAL A 46 0.32 -28.07 -4.46
C VAL A 46 0.11 -26.87 -5.39
N TRP A 47 0.05 -27.07 -6.71
CA TRP A 47 -0.12 -25.98 -7.67
C TRP A 47 -1.45 -25.24 -7.54
N TRP A 48 -2.55 -25.97 -7.31
CA TRP A 48 -3.87 -25.38 -7.09
C TRP A 48 -3.90 -24.59 -5.79
N PHE A 49 -3.28 -25.13 -4.74
CA PHE A 49 -3.14 -24.43 -3.45
C PHE A 49 -2.26 -23.18 -3.55
N ALA A 50 -1.16 -23.23 -4.31
CA ALA A 50 -0.30 -22.08 -4.56
C ALA A 50 -1.04 -20.97 -5.35
N ALA A 51 -1.84 -21.35 -6.35
CA ALA A 51 -2.70 -20.43 -7.08
C ALA A 51 -3.74 -19.77 -6.15
N ALA A 52 -4.36 -20.55 -5.25
CA ALA A 52 -5.26 -20.03 -4.23
C ALA A 52 -4.56 -19.01 -3.32
N PHE A 53 -3.37 -19.33 -2.85
CA PHE A 53 -2.56 -18.44 -2.00
C PHE A 53 -2.27 -17.09 -2.68
N LEU A 54 -1.88 -17.10 -3.96
CA LEU A 54 -1.62 -15.88 -4.74
C LEU A 54 -2.90 -15.09 -5.00
N LEU A 55 -4.00 -15.77 -5.30
CA LEU A 55 -5.29 -15.14 -5.57
C LEU A 55 -5.84 -14.40 -4.34
N PHE A 56 -5.62 -14.91 -3.12
CA PHE A 56 -5.97 -14.20 -1.89
C PHE A 56 -5.19 -12.88 -1.74
N GLY A 57 -3.90 -12.89 -2.08
CA GLY A 57 -3.07 -11.68 -2.09
C GLY A 57 -3.58 -10.64 -3.08
N PHE A 58 -3.99 -11.07 -4.28
CA PHE A 58 -4.62 -10.22 -5.28
C PHE A 58 -5.98 -9.67 -4.84
N ALA A 59 -6.83 -10.50 -4.22
CA ALA A 59 -8.10 -10.06 -3.64
C ALA A 59 -7.88 -8.98 -2.56
N SER A 60 -6.85 -9.16 -1.72
CA SER A 60 -6.46 -8.18 -0.71
C SER A 60 -5.97 -6.86 -1.32
N LEU A 61 -5.32 -6.90 -2.48
CA LEU A 61 -4.96 -5.69 -3.23
C LEU A 61 -6.21 -4.94 -3.73
N LEU A 62 -7.23 -5.64 -4.24
CA LEU A 62 -8.48 -5.02 -4.66
C LEU A 62 -9.21 -4.34 -3.49
N VAL A 63 -9.24 -4.99 -2.31
CA VAL A 63 -9.76 -4.39 -1.08
C VAL A 63 -8.96 -3.15 -0.68
N ALA A 64 -7.63 -3.16 -0.84
CA ALA A 64 -6.79 -1.99 -0.60
C ALA A 64 -7.05 -0.85 -1.58
N VAL A 65 -7.24 -1.14 -2.87
CA VAL A 65 -7.63 -0.13 -3.87
C VAL A 65 -8.95 0.50 -3.49
N ARG A 66 -9.96 -0.31 -3.12
CA ARG A 66 -11.26 0.16 -2.67
C ARG A 66 -11.13 1.10 -1.46
N TRP A 67 -10.46 0.66 -0.39
CA TRP A 67 -10.33 1.50 0.80
C TRP A 67 -9.50 2.77 0.52
N HIS A 68 -8.53 2.70 -0.41
CA HIS A 68 -7.76 3.87 -0.84
C HIS A 68 -8.64 4.93 -1.51
N ILE A 69 -9.60 4.50 -2.34
CA ILE A 69 -10.59 5.39 -2.96
C ILE A 69 -11.44 6.09 -1.88
N VAL A 70 -11.90 5.35 -0.87
CA VAL A 70 -12.70 5.90 0.25
C VAL A 70 -11.88 6.86 1.13
N LEU A 71 -10.60 6.58 1.35
CA LEU A 71 -9.71 7.50 2.03
C LEU A 71 -9.54 8.80 1.21
N ARG A 72 -9.52 8.69 -0.13
CA ARG A 72 -9.24 9.82 -1.03
C ARG A 72 -10.40 10.81 -1.03
N SER A 73 -11.64 10.30 -1.04
CA SER A 73 -12.83 11.16 -0.94
C SER A 73 -12.82 11.98 0.35
N ASN A 74 -12.41 11.38 1.46
CA ASN A 74 -12.29 12.03 2.78
C ASN A 74 -10.98 12.81 3.00
N ARG A 75 -10.18 13.06 1.95
CA ARG A 75 -8.87 13.76 2.02
C ARG A 75 -7.91 13.19 3.07
N SER A 76 -8.05 11.91 3.38
CA SER A 76 -7.30 11.20 4.44
C SER A 76 -6.32 10.17 3.86
N THR A 77 -5.99 10.29 2.57
CA THR A 77 -5.01 9.44 1.88
C THR A 77 -3.59 9.92 2.08
N VAL A 78 -2.71 8.94 2.29
CA VAL A 78 -1.25 9.11 2.17
C VAL A 78 -0.81 8.63 0.79
N HIS A 79 -0.63 7.32 0.59
CA HIS A 79 -0.36 6.73 -0.72
C HIS A 79 -0.83 5.26 -0.76
N ALA A 80 -1.00 4.69 -1.95
CA ALA A 80 -1.59 3.36 -2.12
C ALA A 80 -0.83 2.25 -1.36
N GLY A 81 0.50 2.30 -1.33
CA GLY A 81 1.32 1.34 -0.58
C GLY A 81 1.06 1.34 0.95
N ALA A 82 0.74 2.49 1.55
CA ALA A 82 0.39 2.59 2.96
C ALA A 82 -0.96 1.93 3.21
N THR A 83 -1.95 2.21 2.35
CA THR A 83 -3.27 1.58 2.41
C THR A 83 -3.17 0.07 2.26
N PHE A 84 -2.38 -0.44 1.31
CA PHE A 84 -2.19 -1.88 1.12
C PHE A 84 -1.59 -2.55 2.36
N ARG A 85 -0.49 -2.02 2.91
CA ARG A 85 0.09 -2.55 4.15
C ARG A 85 -0.92 -2.58 5.27
N MET A 86 -1.77 -1.55 5.35
CA MET A 86 -2.78 -1.45 6.39
C MET A 86 -3.92 -2.44 6.20
N VAL A 87 -4.37 -2.72 4.97
CA VAL A 87 -5.34 -3.81 4.70
C VAL A 87 -4.77 -5.16 5.11
N ILE A 88 -3.51 -5.44 4.76
CA ILE A 88 -2.83 -6.69 5.15
C ILE A 88 -2.72 -6.79 6.67
N ILE A 89 -2.29 -5.72 7.37
CA ILE A 89 -2.28 -5.68 8.84
C ILE A 89 -3.70 -5.84 9.42
N GLY A 90 -4.71 -5.27 8.76
CA GLY A 90 -6.11 -5.46 9.11
C GLY A 90 -6.53 -6.93 9.08
N HIS A 91 -6.04 -7.72 8.12
CA HIS A 91 -6.28 -9.16 8.05
C HIS A 91 -5.71 -9.91 9.27
N PHE A 92 -4.49 -9.58 9.69
CA PHE A 92 -3.91 -10.10 10.94
C PHE A 92 -4.75 -9.72 12.16
N LEU A 93 -5.15 -8.45 12.28
CA LEU A 93 -5.97 -7.97 13.39
C LEU A 93 -7.37 -8.61 13.39
N ASN A 94 -7.96 -8.84 12.22
CA ASN A 94 -9.25 -9.53 12.07
C ASN A 94 -9.18 -11.00 12.50
N THR A 95 -8.00 -11.62 12.31
CA THR A 95 -7.75 -12.97 12.78
C THR A 95 -7.59 -13.00 14.30
N LEU A 96 -6.94 -12.00 14.90
CA LEU A 96 -6.72 -11.96 16.36
C LEU A 96 -7.91 -11.44 17.18
N LEU A 97 -8.67 -10.48 16.64
CA LEU A 97 -9.79 -9.83 17.30
C LEU A 97 -11.10 -10.56 16.97
N LEU A 98 -12.19 -10.20 17.68
CA LEU A 98 -13.53 -10.81 17.56
C LEU A 98 -14.20 -10.54 16.20
N GLY A 99 -13.61 -11.09 15.14
CA GLY A 99 -14.11 -11.03 13.78
C GLY A 99 -13.73 -9.77 12.99
N PRO A 100 -14.24 -9.68 11.74
CA PRO A 100 -13.83 -8.66 10.78
C PRO A 100 -14.02 -7.22 11.25
N THR A 101 -15.02 -6.95 12.09
CA THR A 101 -15.32 -5.58 12.53
C THR A 101 -14.28 -5.06 13.53
N GLY A 102 -13.76 -5.94 14.39
CA GLY A 102 -12.77 -5.56 15.40
C GLY A 102 -11.42 -5.17 14.80
N GLY A 103 -10.93 -5.94 13.84
CA GLY A 103 -9.64 -5.65 13.20
C GLY A 103 -9.67 -4.44 12.27
N ASP A 104 -10.78 -4.17 11.58
CA ASP A 104 -10.91 -2.95 10.78
C ASP A 104 -10.98 -1.66 11.63
N VAL A 105 -11.60 -1.72 12.81
CA VAL A 105 -11.57 -0.63 13.80
C VAL A 105 -10.14 -0.43 14.33
N ALA A 106 -9.47 -1.51 14.71
CA ALA A 106 -8.09 -1.45 15.19
C ALA A 106 -7.13 -0.89 14.13
N LYS A 107 -7.23 -1.37 12.88
CA LYS A 107 -6.50 -0.84 11.71
C LYS A 107 -6.72 0.66 11.55
N SER A 108 -7.97 1.11 11.62
CA SER A 108 -8.34 2.53 11.48
C SER A 108 -7.71 3.41 12.57
N ILE A 109 -7.68 2.93 13.82
CA ILE A 109 -7.03 3.63 14.94
C ILE A 109 -5.51 3.68 14.75
N ILE A 110 -4.91 2.57 14.33
CA ILE A 110 -3.47 2.49 14.04
C ILE A 110 -3.11 3.46 12.91
N TYR A 111 -3.86 3.45 11.80
CA TYR A 111 -3.68 4.35 10.67
C TYR A 111 -3.77 5.82 11.11
N SER A 112 -4.79 6.17 11.91
CA SER A 112 -4.97 7.51 12.46
C SER A 112 -3.75 7.96 13.27
N ARG A 113 -3.21 7.10 14.14
CA ARG A 113 -2.04 7.42 14.97
C ARG A 113 -0.76 7.53 14.14
N TRP A 114 -0.51 6.58 13.25
CA TRP A 114 0.70 6.52 12.44
C TRP A 114 0.80 7.67 11.44
N TYR A 115 -0.33 8.08 10.86
CA TYR A 115 -0.35 9.10 9.80
C TYR A 115 -0.91 10.46 10.26
N GLY A 116 -1.19 10.64 11.56
CA GLY A 116 -1.60 11.93 12.12
C GLY A 116 -2.99 12.41 11.70
N TYR A 117 -3.88 11.51 11.29
CA TYR A 117 -5.28 11.86 10.96
C TYR A 117 -6.22 11.71 12.15
N SER A 118 -7.36 12.39 12.12
CA SER A 118 -8.36 12.26 13.18
C SER A 118 -8.97 10.84 13.21
N ALA A 119 -8.97 10.20 14.38
CA ALA A 119 -9.53 8.86 14.54
C ALA A 119 -11.00 8.74 14.08
N PRO A 120 -11.89 9.71 14.40
CA PRO A 120 -13.27 9.66 13.89
C PRO A 120 -13.34 9.69 12.35
N GLY A 121 -12.53 10.52 11.69
CA GLY A 121 -12.51 10.60 10.23
C GLY A 121 -12.09 9.29 9.57
N ILE A 122 -11.07 8.62 10.11
CA ILE A 122 -10.61 7.32 9.57
C ILE A 122 -11.62 6.20 9.87
N LEU A 123 -12.19 6.15 11.08
CA LEU A 123 -13.22 5.16 11.42
C LEU A 123 -14.43 5.26 10.50
N THR A 124 -14.83 6.46 10.14
CA THR A 124 -15.88 6.68 9.13
C THR A 124 -15.54 6.05 7.79
N THR A 125 -14.28 6.16 7.32
CA THR A 125 -13.86 5.52 6.06
C THR A 125 -13.97 3.99 6.11
N CYS A 126 -13.78 3.39 7.27
CA CYS A 126 -13.97 1.96 7.48
C CYS A 126 -15.45 1.56 7.30
N PHE A 127 -16.39 2.34 7.82
CA PHE A 127 -17.82 2.09 7.61
C PHE A 127 -18.23 2.25 6.14
N LEU A 128 -17.74 3.29 5.48
CA LEU A 128 -17.98 3.50 4.04
C LEU A 128 -17.39 2.37 3.19
N ASP A 129 -16.20 1.88 3.53
CA ASP A 129 -15.57 0.72 2.88
C ASP A 129 -16.43 -0.54 3.00
N ARG A 130 -17.03 -0.78 4.18
CA ARG A 130 -17.96 -1.89 4.43
C ARG A 130 -19.24 -1.78 3.61
N LEU A 131 -19.79 -0.57 3.48
CA LEU A 131 -20.98 -0.34 2.66
C LEU A 131 -20.70 -0.59 1.18
N LEU A 132 -19.59 -0.10 0.65
CA LEU A 132 -19.16 -0.39 -0.72
C LEU A 132 -18.91 -1.89 -0.93
N GLY A 133 -18.25 -2.55 0.04
CA GLY A 133 -18.01 -3.98 -0.01
C GLY A 133 -19.29 -4.81 0.01
N GLY A 134 -20.27 -4.40 0.81
CA GLY A 134 -21.61 -5.00 0.87
C GLY A 134 -22.42 -4.76 -0.40
N ALA A 135 -22.37 -3.56 -0.98
CA ALA A 135 -23.00 -3.27 -2.26
C ALA A 135 -22.40 -4.12 -3.40
N GLY A 136 -21.08 -4.26 -3.43
CA GLY A 136 -20.40 -5.16 -4.37
C GLY A 136 -20.75 -6.63 -4.16
N PHE A 137 -20.93 -7.06 -2.91
CA PHE A 137 -21.42 -8.41 -2.58
C PHE A 137 -22.83 -8.64 -3.12
N LEU A 138 -23.75 -7.69 -2.89
CA LEU A 138 -25.14 -7.78 -3.38
C LEU A 138 -25.20 -7.79 -4.90
N ALA A 139 -24.38 -6.98 -5.58
CA ALA A 139 -24.27 -7.00 -7.04
C ALA A 139 -23.75 -8.36 -7.55
N PHE A 140 -22.74 -8.92 -6.89
CA PHE A 140 -22.25 -10.27 -7.20
C PHE A 140 -23.32 -11.34 -6.97
N ALA A 141 -23.96 -11.33 -5.81
CA ALA A 141 -25.04 -12.24 -5.45
C ALA A 141 -26.23 -12.15 -6.43
N ALA A 142 -26.61 -10.95 -6.87
CA ALA A 142 -27.72 -10.76 -7.82
C ALA A 142 -27.44 -11.38 -9.21
N LEU A 143 -26.17 -11.44 -9.64
CA LEU A 143 -25.78 -12.03 -10.92
C LEU A 143 -25.61 -13.56 -10.85
N THR A 144 -25.42 -14.11 -9.64
CA THR A 144 -25.17 -15.55 -9.46
C THR A 144 -26.28 -16.49 -9.96
N PRO A 145 -27.59 -16.23 -9.80
CA PRO A 145 -28.63 -17.11 -10.33
C PRO A 145 -28.67 -17.13 -11.86
N GLY A 146 -28.41 -16.00 -12.51
CA GLY A 146 -28.34 -15.90 -13.97
C GLY A 146 -27.15 -16.67 -14.55
N LEU A 147 -25.98 -16.57 -13.91
CA LEU A 147 -24.79 -17.33 -14.29
C LEU A 147 -24.96 -18.83 -14.07
N ALA A 148 -25.63 -19.23 -12.99
CA ALA A 148 -25.90 -20.63 -12.71
C ALA A 148 -26.97 -21.21 -13.65
N ALA A 149 -27.97 -20.42 -14.07
CA ALA A 149 -28.96 -20.83 -15.08
C ALA A 149 -28.32 -21.17 -16.44
N LEU A 150 -27.23 -20.48 -16.81
CA LEU A 150 -26.45 -20.78 -18.02
C LEU A 150 -25.65 -22.10 -17.94
N SER A 151 -25.47 -22.68 -16.74
CA SER A 151 -24.66 -23.89 -16.52
C SER A 151 -25.43 -25.22 -16.63
N ASN A 152 -26.66 -25.20 -17.15
CA ASN A 152 -27.54 -26.38 -17.32
C ASN A 152 -27.81 -27.19 -16.03
N ARG A 153 -27.51 -26.63 -14.85
CA ARG A 153 -27.79 -27.18 -13.50
C ARG A 153 -28.80 -26.32 -12.72
N SER A 154 -29.77 -25.74 -13.44
CA SER A 154 -30.84 -24.92 -12.87
C SER A 154 -31.70 -25.65 -11.83
N SER A 155 -31.74 -26.99 -11.82
CA SER A 155 -32.57 -27.77 -10.91
C SER A 155 -32.21 -27.60 -9.42
N VAL A 156 -30.93 -27.44 -9.06
CA VAL A 156 -30.52 -27.26 -7.65
C VAL A 156 -30.93 -25.88 -7.09
N LEU A 157 -31.08 -24.87 -7.96
CA LEU A 157 -31.45 -23.51 -7.57
C LEU A 157 -32.96 -23.26 -7.57
N VAL A 158 -33.72 -23.98 -8.40
CA VAL A 158 -35.17 -23.83 -8.52
C VAL A 158 -35.89 -24.42 -7.30
N ASP A 159 -35.35 -25.47 -6.67
CA ASP A 159 -35.99 -26.12 -5.51
C ASP A 159 -35.69 -25.47 -4.16
N MET A 160 -34.62 -24.67 -4.04
CA MET A 160 -34.23 -24.02 -2.76
C MET A 160 -34.74 -22.58 -2.59
N VAL A 161 -35.38 -21.99 -3.60
CA VAL A 161 -35.70 -20.55 -3.61
C VAL A 161 -37.17 -20.28 -3.97
N PRO A 162 -38.18 -20.69 -3.19
CA PRO A 162 -39.39 -19.90 -3.16
C PRO A 162 -39.10 -18.68 -2.29
N THR A 163 -39.28 -17.50 -2.89
CA THR A 163 -39.58 -16.14 -2.40
C THR A 163 -39.62 -15.82 -0.88
N ALA A 164 -39.85 -16.77 0.00
CA ALA A 164 -39.71 -16.68 1.45
C ALA A 164 -38.26 -16.42 1.91
N SER A 165 -37.24 -17.01 1.26
CA SER A 165 -35.84 -16.86 1.71
C SER A 165 -35.31 -15.43 1.57
N ARG A 166 -35.70 -14.70 0.51
CA ARG A 166 -35.33 -13.28 0.33
C ARG A 166 -35.97 -12.39 1.39
N PHE A 167 -37.24 -12.62 1.70
CA PHE A 167 -37.96 -11.88 2.74
C PHE A 167 -37.36 -12.12 4.13
N TRP A 168 -37.12 -13.38 4.50
CA TRP A 168 -36.55 -13.72 5.81
C TRP A 168 -35.09 -13.28 5.97
N VAL A 169 -34.29 -13.32 4.90
CA VAL A 169 -32.92 -12.79 4.92
C VAL A 169 -32.92 -11.26 5.04
N LEU A 170 -33.78 -10.55 4.28
CA LEU A 170 -33.90 -9.09 4.38
C LEU A 170 -34.47 -8.65 5.73
N LEU A 171 -35.44 -9.38 6.28
CA LEU A 171 -36.03 -9.15 7.60
C LEU A 171 -35.00 -9.44 8.71
N GLY A 172 -34.26 -10.53 8.62
CA GLY A 172 -33.18 -10.86 9.54
C GLY A 172 -32.08 -9.79 9.52
N LEU A 173 -31.69 -9.33 8.32
CA LEU A 173 -30.72 -8.24 8.16
C LEU A 173 -31.26 -6.93 8.75
N ALA A 174 -32.53 -6.59 8.47
CA ALA A 174 -33.18 -5.39 8.99
C ALA A 174 -33.30 -5.41 10.52
N LEU A 175 -33.62 -6.57 11.12
CA LEU A 175 -33.69 -6.77 12.57
C LEU A 175 -32.33 -6.69 13.23
N VAL A 176 -31.28 -7.24 12.61
CA VAL A 176 -29.91 -7.12 13.12
C VAL A 176 -29.43 -5.66 13.02
N LEU A 177 -29.67 -5.00 11.89
CA LEU A 177 -29.32 -3.59 11.70
C LEU A 177 -30.10 -2.67 12.65
N SER A 178 -31.39 -2.91 12.88
CA SER A 178 -32.21 -2.14 13.82
C SER A 178 -31.80 -2.40 15.27
N SER A 179 -31.43 -3.63 15.63
CA SER A 179 -30.91 -3.98 16.95
C SER A 179 -29.55 -3.32 17.22
N ILE A 180 -28.65 -3.33 16.24
CA ILE A 180 -27.36 -2.63 16.32
C ILE A 180 -27.59 -1.11 16.43
N SER A 181 -28.48 -0.56 15.61
CA SER A 181 -28.87 0.86 15.67
C SER A 181 -29.44 1.24 17.03
N TYR A 182 -30.33 0.42 17.59
CA TYR A 182 -30.92 0.61 18.91
C TYR A 182 -29.88 0.57 20.03
N VAL A 183 -28.95 -0.38 20.00
CA VAL A 183 -27.86 -0.48 21.00
C VAL A 183 -26.90 0.71 20.90
N ILE A 184 -26.53 1.13 19.69
CA ILE A 184 -25.69 2.31 19.46
C ILE A 184 -26.40 3.57 19.96
N HIS A 185 -27.68 3.73 19.61
CA HIS A 185 -28.48 4.87 20.03
C HIS A 185 -28.65 4.91 21.55
N ARG A 186 -28.98 3.80 22.20
CA ARG A 186 -29.16 3.73 23.66
C ARG A 186 -27.86 3.96 24.44
N LYS A 187 -26.72 3.47 23.95
CA LYS A 187 -25.44 3.49 24.68
C LYS A 187 -24.60 4.75 24.42
N PHE A 188 -24.82 5.43 23.31
CA PHE A 188 -24.00 6.58 22.89
C PHE A 188 -24.81 7.85 22.56
N ASN A 189 -26.12 7.88 22.83
CA ASN A 189 -26.97 9.06 22.59
C ASN A 189 -26.39 10.31 23.26
N GLY A 190 -26.40 11.44 22.54
CA GLY A 190 -25.93 12.73 23.06
C GLY A 190 -24.40 12.91 23.12
N SER A 191 -23.60 11.85 22.93
CA SER A 191 -22.14 11.97 22.97
C SER A 191 -21.60 12.83 21.80
N ALA A 192 -20.63 13.70 22.08
CA ALA A 192 -19.96 14.50 21.05
C ALA A 192 -19.26 13.62 20.00
N LEU A 193 -18.80 12.43 20.40
CA LEU A 193 -18.20 11.44 19.51
C LEU A 193 -19.21 10.89 18.50
N LEU A 194 -20.40 10.47 18.93
CA LEU A 194 -21.43 9.94 18.03
C LEU A 194 -21.86 11.01 17.03
N ARG A 195 -22.08 12.25 17.47
CA ARG A 195 -22.36 13.39 16.57
C ARG A 195 -21.27 13.61 15.54
N LYS A 196 -20.00 13.57 15.95
CA LYS A 196 -18.86 13.74 15.02
C LYS A 196 -18.75 12.58 14.02
N LEU A 197 -19.00 11.34 14.46
CA LEU A 197 -19.01 10.16 13.59
C LEU A 197 -20.16 10.23 12.58
N THR A 198 -21.38 10.55 13.01
CA THR A 198 -22.52 10.65 12.09
C THR A 198 -22.34 11.78 11.08
N GLN A 199 -21.90 12.97 11.51
CA GLN A 199 -21.61 14.08 10.61
C GLN A 199 -20.54 13.72 9.58
N THR A 200 -19.37 13.23 10.03
CA THR A 200 -18.31 12.82 9.10
C THR A 200 -18.75 11.70 8.16
N PHE A 201 -19.60 10.78 8.62
CA PHE A 201 -20.16 9.72 7.79
C PHE A 201 -21.04 10.25 6.67
N PHE A 202 -22.03 11.10 6.98
CA PHE A 202 -22.90 11.67 5.95
C PHE A 202 -22.12 12.57 4.98
N THR A 203 -21.14 13.33 5.45
CA THR A 203 -20.25 14.11 4.57
C THR A 203 -19.40 13.21 3.67
N GLY A 204 -18.81 12.14 4.20
CA GLY A 204 -18.01 11.21 3.40
C GLY A 204 -18.85 10.42 2.40
N ALA A 205 -20.06 10.03 2.78
CA ALA A 205 -21.02 9.36 1.89
C ALA A 205 -21.47 10.29 0.76
N SER A 206 -21.81 11.55 1.06
CA SER A 206 -22.21 12.51 0.03
C SER A 206 -21.06 12.83 -0.92
N GLN A 207 -19.83 12.98 -0.43
CA GLN A 207 -18.64 13.18 -1.27
C GLN A 207 -18.35 11.99 -2.18
N LEU A 208 -18.52 10.78 -1.68
CA LEU A 208 -18.34 9.56 -2.47
C LEU A 208 -19.40 9.47 -3.58
N LEU A 209 -20.67 9.74 -3.26
CA LEU A 209 -21.76 9.78 -4.24
C LEU A 209 -21.60 10.91 -5.27
N ALA A 210 -21.05 12.06 -4.86
CA ALA A 210 -20.74 13.17 -5.76
C ALA A 210 -19.58 12.87 -6.73
N ALA A 211 -18.81 11.80 -6.49
CA ALA A 211 -17.72 11.34 -7.34
C ALA A 211 -18.08 9.99 -8.00
N PRO A 212 -18.96 9.97 -9.03
CA PRO A 212 -19.54 8.74 -9.57
C PRO A 212 -18.48 7.77 -10.11
N TRP A 213 -17.43 8.29 -10.76
CA TRP A 213 -16.34 7.46 -11.27
C TRP A 213 -15.56 6.76 -10.14
N GLN A 214 -15.31 7.45 -9.03
CA GLN A 214 -14.62 6.88 -7.88
C GLN A 214 -15.47 5.80 -7.21
N SER A 215 -16.76 6.09 -7.02
CA SER A 215 -17.73 5.12 -6.52
C SER A 215 -17.82 3.87 -7.39
N LEU A 216 -17.89 4.05 -8.72
CA LEU A 216 -17.93 2.94 -9.66
C LEU A 216 -16.65 2.08 -9.60
N CYS A 217 -15.48 2.70 -9.58
CA CYS A 217 -14.21 1.99 -9.39
C CYS A 217 -14.16 1.22 -8.06
N GLY A 218 -14.67 1.80 -6.97
CA GLY A 218 -14.76 1.13 -5.67
C GLY A 218 -15.74 -0.05 -5.65
N LEU A 219 -16.88 0.07 -6.33
CA LEU A 219 -17.85 -1.01 -6.52
C LEU A 219 -17.27 -2.12 -7.38
N LEU A 220 -16.60 -1.79 -8.50
CA LEU A 220 -15.94 -2.76 -9.37
C LEU A 220 -14.83 -3.52 -8.63
N ALA A 221 -13.99 -2.82 -7.85
CA ALA A 221 -12.99 -3.46 -7.00
C ALA A 221 -13.62 -4.41 -5.98
N SER A 222 -14.76 -4.04 -5.38
CA SER A 222 -15.52 -4.91 -4.48
C SER A 222 -16.04 -6.15 -5.18
N PHE A 223 -16.72 -5.96 -6.32
CA PHE A 223 -17.27 -7.03 -7.14
C PHE A 223 -16.18 -8.04 -7.55
N LEU A 224 -15.06 -7.53 -8.08
CA LEU A 224 -13.93 -8.36 -8.48
C LEU A 224 -13.29 -9.07 -7.28
N SER A 225 -13.21 -8.42 -6.11
CA SER A 225 -12.71 -9.08 -4.90
C SER A 225 -13.58 -10.28 -4.50
N HIS A 226 -14.91 -10.20 -4.63
CA HIS A 226 -15.81 -11.32 -4.34
C HIS A 226 -15.70 -12.46 -5.36
N ILE A 227 -15.45 -12.14 -6.64
CA ILE A 227 -15.10 -13.14 -7.66
C ILE A 227 -13.81 -13.86 -7.25
N CYS A 228 -12.77 -13.13 -6.86
CA CYS A 228 -11.51 -13.73 -6.42
C CYS A 228 -11.69 -14.61 -5.17
N MET A 229 -12.49 -14.17 -4.19
CA MET A 229 -12.79 -14.97 -3.00
C MET A 229 -13.61 -16.24 -3.33
N SER A 230 -14.47 -16.18 -4.34
CA SER A 230 -15.21 -17.35 -4.82
C SER A 230 -14.28 -18.33 -5.54
N ALA A 231 -13.44 -17.81 -6.44
CA ALA A 231 -12.42 -18.61 -7.11
C ALA A 231 -11.38 -19.20 -6.13
N LEU A 232 -11.12 -18.55 -5.00
CA LEU A 232 -10.22 -19.07 -3.97
C LEU A 232 -10.67 -20.44 -3.43
N LEU A 233 -11.94 -20.57 -3.00
CA LEU A 233 -12.44 -21.85 -2.48
C LEU A 233 -12.61 -22.87 -3.62
N LEU A 234 -12.92 -22.45 -4.86
CA LEU A 234 -12.86 -23.34 -6.03
C LEU A 234 -11.45 -23.93 -6.22
N LEU A 235 -10.41 -23.10 -6.16
CA LEU A 235 -9.02 -23.55 -6.29
C LEU A 235 -8.63 -24.49 -5.14
N CYS A 236 -9.09 -24.21 -3.91
CA CYS A 236 -8.87 -25.11 -2.78
C CYS A 236 -9.61 -26.44 -2.96
N LEU A 237 -10.81 -26.43 -3.53
CA LEU A 237 -11.55 -27.65 -3.87
C LEU A 237 -10.83 -28.46 -4.96
N GLN A 238 -10.38 -27.81 -6.03
CA GLN A 238 -9.56 -28.43 -7.09
C GLN A 238 -8.23 -28.98 -6.58
N ALA A 239 -7.74 -28.48 -5.44
CA ALA A 239 -6.54 -28.99 -4.82
C ALA A 239 -6.74 -30.35 -4.13
N VAL A 240 -7.98 -30.70 -3.75
CA VAL A 240 -8.29 -31.92 -2.97
C VAL A 240 -9.12 -32.94 -3.74
N THR A 241 -9.83 -32.52 -4.79
CA THR A 241 -10.74 -33.40 -5.54
C THR A 241 -10.19 -33.75 -6.93
N GLU A 242 -10.65 -34.88 -7.48
CA GLU A 242 -10.41 -35.24 -8.89
C GLU A 242 -11.45 -34.67 -9.85
N LYS A 243 -12.65 -34.35 -9.32
CA LYS A 243 -13.75 -33.82 -10.12
C LYS A 243 -13.50 -32.36 -10.49
N ARG A 244 -13.48 -32.07 -11.79
CA ARG A 244 -13.33 -30.67 -12.24
C ARG A 244 -14.65 -29.93 -12.10
N PHE A 245 -14.62 -28.85 -11.33
CA PHE A 245 -15.70 -27.87 -11.22
C PHE A 245 -15.33 -26.58 -11.94
N SER A 246 -16.32 -25.94 -12.55
CA SER A 246 -16.17 -24.60 -13.12
C SER A 246 -16.68 -23.52 -12.16
N LEU A 247 -16.16 -22.30 -12.29
CA LEU A 247 -16.58 -21.17 -11.45
C LEU A 247 -18.09 -20.88 -11.53
N PRO A 248 -18.75 -20.90 -12.72
CA PRO A 248 -20.19 -20.67 -12.82
C PRO A 248 -21.04 -21.69 -12.05
N GLU A 249 -20.59 -22.94 -11.92
CA GLU A 249 -21.33 -24.00 -11.21
C GLU A 249 -21.44 -23.74 -9.70
N LEU A 250 -20.36 -23.22 -9.10
CA LEU A 250 -20.24 -23.01 -7.65
C LEU A 250 -20.43 -21.54 -7.24
N VAL A 251 -20.75 -20.66 -8.20
CA VAL A 251 -20.67 -19.20 -8.02
C VAL A 251 -21.52 -18.67 -6.85
N TRP A 252 -22.69 -19.27 -6.59
CA TRP A 252 -23.59 -18.83 -5.50
C TRP A 252 -23.25 -19.46 -4.13
N THR A 253 -22.56 -20.60 -4.12
CA THR A 253 -22.20 -21.34 -2.91
C THR A 253 -21.21 -20.57 -2.05
N PHE A 254 -20.24 -19.90 -2.67
CA PHE A 254 -19.23 -19.12 -1.94
C PHE A 254 -19.80 -17.89 -1.20
N PRO A 255 -20.67 -17.07 -1.82
CA PRO A 255 -21.42 -16.03 -1.11
C PRO A 255 -22.19 -16.55 0.10
N ALA A 256 -22.88 -17.68 -0.04
CA ALA A 256 -23.67 -18.28 1.03
C ALA A 256 -22.77 -18.74 2.20
N ILE A 257 -21.70 -19.49 1.91
CA ILE A 257 -20.70 -19.91 2.92
C ILE A 257 -20.09 -18.68 3.61
N SER A 258 -19.71 -17.67 2.83
CA SER A 258 -19.07 -16.45 3.36
C SER A 258 -20.01 -15.64 4.24
N LEU A 259 -21.29 -15.54 3.87
CA LEU A 259 -22.31 -14.85 4.66
C LEU A 259 -22.52 -15.54 6.01
N ILE A 260 -22.67 -16.86 6.03
CA ILE A 260 -22.82 -17.65 7.26
C ILE A 260 -21.57 -17.53 8.13
N SER A 261 -20.39 -17.64 7.52
CA SER A 261 -19.09 -17.60 8.21
C SER A 261 -18.70 -16.21 8.72
N SER A 262 -19.36 -15.15 8.22
CA SER A 262 -19.08 -13.76 8.63
C SER A 262 -19.70 -13.38 9.98
N ALA A 263 -20.58 -14.24 10.53
CA ALA A 263 -21.19 -14.03 11.82
C ALA A 263 -20.10 -13.93 12.92
N PRO A 264 -20.13 -12.89 13.78
CA PRO A 264 -19.09 -12.64 14.79
C PRO A 264 -19.28 -13.55 16.02
N ILE A 265 -19.56 -14.83 15.80
CA ILE A 265 -19.88 -15.82 16.82
C ILE A 265 -18.71 -16.81 16.98
N THR A 266 -17.98 -17.08 15.90
CA THR A 266 -16.82 -17.98 15.87
C THR A 266 -15.54 -17.25 15.47
N PHE A 267 -14.40 -17.81 15.87
CA PHE A 267 -13.08 -17.30 15.51
C PHE A 267 -12.83 -17.49 14.01
N ALA A 268 -12.74 -16.39 13.26
CA ALA A 268 -12.54 -16.39 11.81
C ALA A 268 -13.55 -17.27 11.02
N GLY A 269 -14.76 -17.48 11.54
CA GLY A 269 -15.77 -18.31 10.89
C GLY A 269 -15.55 -19.83 11.05
N THR A 270 -14.56 -20.26 11.83
CA THR A 270 -14.25 -21.69 12.05
C THR A 270 -15.44 -22.47 12.63
N GLY A 271 -15.62 -23.71 12.19
CA GLY A 271 -16.77 -24.55 12.52
C GLY A 271 -18.01 -24.22 11.68
N LEU A 272 -18.38 -22.94 11.58
CA LEU A 272 -19.47 -22.48 10.71
C LEU A 272 -19.12 -22.64 9.23
N ARG A 273 -17.89 -22.29 8.84
CA ARG A 273 -17.44 -22.41 7.44
C ARG A 273 -17.38 -23.86 7.00
N GLU A 274 -16.78 -24.72 7.81
CA GLU A 274 -16.67 -26.15 7.51
C GLU A 274 -18.05 -26.81 7.46
N GLY A 275 -18.95 -26.48 8.38
CA GLY A 275 -20.34 -26.97 8.36
C GLY A 275 -21.13 -26.46 7.16
N SER A 276 -20.98 -25.18 6.80
CA SER A 276 -21.62 -24.60 5.62
C SER A 276 -21.07 -25.20 4.32
N ALA A 277 -19.76 -25.43 4.26
CA ALA A 277 -19.10 -26.07 3.13
C ALA A 277 -19.58 -27.52 2.97
N LEU A 278 -19.67 -28.28 4.06
CA LEU A 278 -20.18 -29.65 4.08
C LEU A 278 -21.60 -29.72 3.46
N VAL A 279 -22.51 -28.85 3.92
CA VAL A 279 -23.90 -28.84 3.45
C VAL A 279 -23.99 -28.36 2.00
N LEU A 280 -23.42 -27.20 1.69
CA LEU A 280 -23.63 -26.55 0.39
C LEU A 280 -22.82 -27.20 -0.74
N LEU A 281 -21.60 -27.67 -0.47
CA LEU A 281 -20.83 -28.44 -1.47
C LEU A 281 -21.39 -29.87 -1.64
N GLY A 282 -22.00 -30.43 -0.59
CA GLY A 282 -22.70 -31.71 -0.66
C GLY A 282 -23.82 -31.73 -1.71
N LEU A 283 -24.48 -30.60 -1.95
CA LEU A 283 -25.50 -30.44 -3.02
C LEU A 283 -24.96 -30.75 -4.43
N TYR A 284 -23.64 -30.72 -4.61
CA TYR A 284 -22.97 -30.99 -5.87
C TYR A 284 -22.40 -32.42 -5.97
N GLY A 285 -22.71 -33.26 -4.99
CA GLY A 285 -22.16 -34.60 -4.83
C GLY A 285 -20.67 -34.60 -4.50
N ILE A 286 -20.18 -33.55 -3.83
CA ILE A 286 -18.79 -33.48 -3.35
C ILE A 286 -18.70 -34.32 -2.07
N PRO A 287 -17.72 -35.23 -1.96
CA PRO A 287 -17.52 -36.02 -0.74
C PRO A 287 -17.34 -35.12 0.49
N PRO A 288 -17.89 -35.51 1.66
CA PRO A 288 -17.73 -34.76 2.91
C PRO A 288 -16.27 -34.41 3.26
N ALA A 289 -15.35 -35.36 3.06
CA ALA A 289 -13.93 -35.17 3.31
C ALA A 289 -13.33 -34.07 2.42
N ASP A 290 -13.61 -34.08 1.10
CA ASP A 290 -13.15 -33.07 0.15
C ASP A 290 -13.70 -31.67 0.49
N ALA A 291 -14.99 -31.57 0.83
CA ALA A 291 -15.63 -30.29 1.16
C ALA A 291 -14.99 -29.65 2.40
N VAL A 292 -14.74 -30.45 3.44
CA VAL A 292 -14.12 -29.99 4.68
C VAL A 292 -12.62 -29.72 4.46
N ALA A 293 -11.90 -30.57 3.73
CA ALA A 293 -10.50 -30.35 3.36
C ALA A 293 -10.32 -29.03 2.59
N ALA A 294 -11.18 -28.73 1.61
CA ALA A 294 -11.15 -27.48 0.87
C ALA A 294 -11.36 -26.26 1.79
N SER A 295 -12.31 -26.34 2.73
CA SER A 295 -12.54 -25.29 3.74
C SER A 295 -11.32 -25.10 4.67
N LEU A 296 -10.69 -26.20 5.10
CA LEU A 296 -9.47 -26.15 5.90
C LEU A 296 -8.30 -25.54 5.12
N LEU A 297 -8.14 -25.85 3.83
CA LEU A 297 -7.13 -25.19 3.00
C LEU A 297 -7.34 -23.68 2.91
N VAL A 298 -8.60 -23.21 2.80
CA VAL A 298 -8.89 -21.76 2.89
C VAL A 298 -8.50 -21.20 4.26
N LEU A 299 -8.69 -21.95 5.36
CA LEU A 299 -8.17 -21.56 6.69
C LEU A 299 -6.66 -21.37 6.66
N VAL A 300 -5.94 -22.34 6.09
CA VAL A 300 -4.48 -22.30 6.01
C VAL A 300 -4.03 -21.06 5.23
N VAL A 301 -4.63 -20.77 4.08
CA VAL A 301 -4.34 -19.54 3.32
C VAL A 301 -4.54 -18.30 4.22
N TYR A 302 -5.67 -18.20 4.93
CA TYR A 302 -5.94 -17.06 5.80
C TYR A 302 -4.92 -16.95 6.94
N LEU A 303 -4.57 -18.06 7.60
CA LEU A 303 -3.62 -18.07 8.71
C LEU A 303 -2.20 -17.75 8.26
N VAL A 304 -1.74 -18.27 7.12
CA VAL A 304 -0.41 -17.95 6.57
C VAL A 304 -0.33 -16.47 6.23
N TRP A 305 -1.34 -15.93 5.54
CA TRP A 305 -1.39 -14.49 5.26
C TRP A 305 -1.50 -13.64 6.54
N ALA A 306 -2.20 -14.11 7.57
CA ALA A 306 -2.24 -13.45 8.87
C ALA A 306 -0.88 -13.45 9.56
N GLY A 307 -0.12 -14.55 9.47
CA GLY A 307 1.26 -14.63 9.97
C GLY A 307 2.20 -13.64 9.27
N LEU A 308 2.16 -13.61 7.93
CA LEU A 308 2.91 -12.63 7.12
C LEU A 308 2.51 -11.19 7.47
N ALA A 309 1.22 -10.94 7.68
CA ALA A 309 0.69 -9.65 8.11
C ALA A 309 1.12 -9.27 9.54
N GLY A 310 1.28 -10.24 10.44
CA GLY A 310 1.83 -10.02 11.79
C GLY A 310 3.30 -9.61 11.75
N LEU A 311 4.12 -10.26 10.92
CA LEU A 311 5.51 -9.86 10.67
C LEU A 311 5.58 -8.44 10.07
N LEU A 312 4.70 -8.13 9.12
CA LEU A 312 4.57 -6.80 8.56
C LEU A 312 4.19 -5.77 9.64
N PHE A 313 3.19 -6.07 10.48
CA PHE A 313 2.78 -5.19 11.58
C PHE A 313 3.93 -4.89 12.54
N TRP A 314 4.69 -5.92 12.94
CA TRP A 314 5.86 -5.75 13.80
C TRP A 314 6.91 -4.84 13.17
N ARG A 315 7.23 -5.06 11.89
CA ARG A 315 8.18 -4.23 11.14
C ARG A 315 7.71 -2.78 11.02
N GLU A 316 6.44 -2.54 10.66
CA GLU A 316 5.87 -1.19 10.57
C GLU A 316 5.87 -0.50 11.94
N LYS A 317 5.45 -1.21 13.00
CA LYS A 317 5.45 -0.67 14.35
C LYS A 317 6.83 -0.21 14.78
N LYS A 318 7.88 -1.02 14.54
CA LYS A 318 9.26 -0.65 14.84
C LYS A 318 9.70 0.59 14.04
N LEU A 319 9.32 0.67 12.77
CA LEU A 319 9.62 1.83 11.93
C LEU A 319 8.98 3.11 12.46
N PHE A 320 7.67 3.08 12.75
CA PHE A 320 6.97 4.24 13.32
C PHE A 320 7.44 4.62 14.73
N GLN A 321 8.04 3.70 15.49
CA GLN A 321 8.68 4.01 16.77
C GLN A 321 10.03 4.72 16.64
N MET A 322 10.76 4.48 15.54
CA MET A 322 12.05 5.13 15.28
C MET A 322 11.89 6.54 14.71
N VAL A 323 10.76 6.82 14.05
CA VAL A 323 10.50 8.11 13.42
C VAL A 323 10.09 9.13 14.49
N CYS A 324 10.92 10.14 14.70
CA CYS A 324 10.53 11.32 15.48
C CYS A 324 9.40 12.06 14.74
N THR A 325 8.31 12.38 15.43
CA THR A 325 7.25 13.21 14.86
C THR A 325 7.80 14.61 14.60
N THR A 326 8.11 14.92 13.34
CA THR A 326 8.46 16.28 12.94
C THR A 326 7.23 17.00 12.40
N PRO A 327 7.11 18.32 12.65
CA PRO A 327 6.05 19.11 12.05
C PRO A 327 6.09 18.91 10.52
N PRO A 328 4.93 18.94 9.86
CA PRO A 328 4.87 18.74 8.42
C PRO A 328 5.75 19.78 7.72
N PRO A 329 6.66 19.36 6.82
CA PRO A 329 7.55 20.28 6.12
C PRO A 329 6.75 21.26 5.28
N ARG A 330 7.25 22.49 5.15
CA ARG A 330 6.61 23.54 4.33
C ARG A 330 7.58 24.24 3.39
N ARG A 331 8.86 24.30 3.75
CA ARG A 331 9.88 25.06 3.03
C ARG A 331 10.96 24.16 2.44
N LEU A 332 11.34 24.42 1.20
CA LEU A 332 12.38 23.69 0.48
C LEU A 332 13.61 24.58 0.29
N SER A 333 14.79 24.04 0.58
CA SER A 333 16.08 24.61 0.16
C SER A 333 16.59 23.82 -1.04
N VAL A 334 16.75 24.50 -2.18
CA VAL A 334 17.28 23.88 -3.41
C VAL A 334 18.78 24.09 -3.45
N ILE A 335 19.54 23.00 -3.57
CA ILE A 335 20.99 23.03 -3.65
C ILE A 335 21.40 22.59 -5.05
N ILE A 336 22.12 23.46 -5.73
CA ILE A 336 22.58 23.24 -7.11
C ILE A 336 24.11 23.24 -7.12
N PRO A 337 24.78 22.07 -7.11
CA PRO A 337 26.22 22.02 -7.32
C PRO A 337 26.54 22.36 -8.78
N THR A 338 27.46 23.31 -8.99
CA THR A 338 27.83 23.79 -10.33
C THR A 338 29.33 23.70 -10.59
N LEU A 339 29.69 23.42 -11.85
CA LEU A 339 31.03 23.58 -12.38
C LEU A 339 30.91 23.82 -13.89
N ASN A 340 31.08 25.08 -14.31
CA ASN A 340 30.92 25.52 -15.70
C ASN A 340 29.55 25.16 -16.29
N GLU A 341 28.48 25.69 -15.70
CA GLU A 341 27.08 25.41 -16.02
C GLU A 341 26.31 26.64 -16.55
N ALA A 342 27.02 27.66 -17.06
CA ALA A 342 26.43 28.94 -17.46
C ALA A 342 25.29 28.80 -18.50
N GLU A 343 25.35 27.80 -19.38
CA GLU A 343 24.36 27.59 -20.45
C GLU A 343 22.97 27.17 -19.93
N VAL A 344 22.91 26.42 -18.82
CA VAL A 344 21.67 25.78 -18.34
C VAL A 344 21.20 26.30 -17.00
N LEU A 345 22.09 26.90 -16.21
CA LEU A 345 21.82 27.32 -14.85
C LEU A 345 20.63 28.28 -14.76
N ALA A 346 20.55 29.27 -15.66
CA ALA A 346 19.48 30.27 -15.61
C ALA A 346 18.09 29.63 -15.74
N GLU A 347 17.91 28.69 -16.67
CA GLU A 347 16.63 27.99 -16.86
C GLU A 347 16.28 27.15 -15.61
N THR A 348 17.26 26.48 -15.02
CA THR A 348 17.08 25.65 -13.82
C THR A 348 16.68 26.48 -12.60
N VAL A 349 17.35 27.60 -12.37
CA VAL A 349 17.05 28.53 -11.27
C VAL A 349 15.66 29.13 -11.44
N LEU A 350 15.34 29.69 -12.61
CA LEU A 350 14.04 30.33 -12.87
C LEU A 350 12.86 29.36 -12.72
N ARG A 351 13.04 28.09 -13.06
CA ARG A 351 12.00 27.07 -12.85
C ARG A 351 11.85 26.67 -11.39
N ALA A 352 12.96 26.57 -10.65
CA ALA A 352 12.93 26.27 -9.22
C ALA A 352 12.31 27.42 -8.42
N GLU A 353 12.63 28.66 -8.74
CA GLU A 353 12.11 29.87 -8.08
C GLU A 353 10.60 30.03 -8.22
N ARG A 354 10.02 29.57 -9.35
CA ARG A 354 8.56 29.61 -9.58
C ARG A 354 7.76 28.64 -8.71
N ILE A 355 8.41 27.73 -7.98
CA ILE A 355 7.75 26.76 -7.10
C ILE A 355 7.47 27.44 -5.76
N PRO A 356 6.20 27.59 -5.32
CA PRO A 356 5.85 28.34 -4.11
C PRO A 356 6.53 27.83 -2.83
N GLU A 357 6.81 26.53 -2.74
CA GLU A 357 7.42 25.91 -1.57
C GLU A 357 8.94 26.11 -1.50
N VAL A 358 9.59 26.58 -2.58
CA VAL A 358 11.03 26.87 -2.62
C VAL A 358 11.28 28.19 -1.92
N SER A 359 11.89 28.13 -0.73
CA SER A 359 12.22 29.31 0.06
C SER A 359 13.59 29.90 -0.24
N GLU A 360 14.51 29.08 -0.76
CA GLU A 360 15.85 29.52 -1.11
C GLU A 360 16.50 28.62 -2.17
N ILE A 361 17.42 29.19 -2.93
CA ILE A 361 18.26 28.48 -3.89
C ILE A 361 19.72 28.79 -3.55
N ILE A 362 20.48 27.72 -3.27
CA ILE A 362 21.89 27.76 -2.93
C ILE A 362 22.68 27.14 -4.08
N VAL A 363 23.40 27.97 -4.82
CA VAL A 363 24.33 27.53 -5.87
C VAL A 363 25.69 27.29 -5.24
N VAL A 364 26.20 26.06 -5.34
CA VAL A 364 27.50 25.68 -4.75
C VAL A 364 28.52 25.50 -5.85
N ASP A 365 29.37 26.50 -6.03
CA ASP A 365 30.33 26.56 -7.11
C ASP A 365 31.64 25.82 -6.79
N GLY A 366 32.01 24.89 -7.66
CA GLY A 366 33.21 24.06 -7.55
C GLY A 366 34.48 24.67 -8.16
N GLY A 367 34.49 25.98 -8.41
CA GLY A 367 35.57 26.68 -9.13
C GLY A 367 35.28 26.86 -10.62
N SER A 368 34.09 27.36 -10.96
CA SER A 368 33.75 27.67 -12.36
C SER A 368 34.63 28.80 -12.91
N THR A 369 34.97 28.71 -14.19
CA THR A 369 35.74 29.70 -14.94
C THR A 369 34.90 30.46 -15.98
N ASP A 370 33.64 30.08 -16.14
CA ASP A 370 32.66 30.73 -17.01
C ASP A 370 31.75 31.70 -16.22
N GLN A 371 30.65 32.13 -16.83
CA GLN A 371 29.70 33.08 -16.22
C GLN A 371 28.76 32.45 -15.17
N THR A 372 28.97 31.20 -14.76
CA THR A 372 28.07 30.47 -13.84
C THR A 372 27.78 31.23 -12.55
N THR A 373 28.81 31.69 -11.84
CA THR A 373 28.65 32.39 -10.56
C THR A 373 27.99 33.76 -10.74
N HIS A 374 28.29 34.44 -11.84
CA HIS A 374 27.70 35.74 -12.15
C HIS A 374 26.19 35.61 -12.42
N ILE A 375 25.79 34.62 -13.23
CA ILE A 375 24.38 34.31 -13.50
C ILE A 375 23.63 33.99 -12.21
N ALA A 376 24.22 33.17 -11.33
CA ALA A 376 23.61 32.83 -10.04
C ALA A 376 23.33 34.07 -9.18
N LEU A 377 24.31 34.98 -9.07
CA LEU A 377 24.15 36.22 -8.30
C LEU A 377 23.09 37.15 -8.90
N GLN A 378 23.06 37.29 -10.23
CA GLN A 378 22.06 38.11 -10.92
C GLN A 378 20.63 37.60 -10.71
N LEU A 379 20.45 36.29 -10.58
CA LEU A 379 19.16 35.66 -10.30
C LEU A 379 18.83 35.60 -8.80
N GLY A 380 19.59 36.29 -7.95
CA GLY A 380 19.32 36.37 -6.51
C GLY A 380 19.65 35.09 -5.72
N CYS A 381 20.34 34.13 -6.31
CA CYS A 381 20.77 32.92 -5.61
C CYS A 381 21.84 33.22 -4.57
N ARG A 382 21.85 32.46 -3.48
CA ARG A 382 23.00 32.41 -2.57
C ARG A 382 24.11 31.59 -3.21
N VAL A 383 25.29 32.18 -3.39
CA VAL A 383 26.45 31.47 -3.96
C VAL A 383 27.43 31.07 -2.85
N VAL A 384 27.76 29.78 -2.78
CA VAL A 384 28.74 29.20 -1.87
C VAL A 384 29.91 28.67 -2.69
N ARG A 385 31.14 29.01 -2.30
CA ARG A 385 32.34 28.46 -2.95
C ARG A 385 32.75 27.17 -2.26
N SER A 386 33.14 26.18 -3.06
CA SER A 386 33.51 24.85 -2.61
C SER A 386 34.69 24.32 -3.44
N PRO A 387 35.58 23.50 -2.88
CA PRO A 387 36.49 22.71 -3.70
C PRO A 387 35.70 21.80 -4.67
N ARG A 388 36.23 21.60 -5.88
CA ARG A 388 35.62 20.72 -6.89
C ARG A 388 35.31 19.33 -6.31
N GLY A 389 34.07 18.90 -6.47
CA GLY A 389 33.64 17.55 -6.09
C GLY A 389 32.15 17.52 -5.76
N ARG A 390 31.38 16.74 -6.50
CA ARG A 390 29.91 16.76 -6.41
C ARG A 390 29.39 16.48 -4.99
N GLY A 391 29.90 15.44 -4.32
CA GLY A 391 29.51 15.12 -2.94
C GLY A 391 29.85 16.22 -1.95
N ARG A 392 31.02 16.86 -2.10
CA ARG A 392 31.45 17.98 -1.27
C ARG A 392 30.59 19.22 -1.47
N GLN A 393 30.33 19.60 -2.72
CA GLN A 393 29.46 20.72 -3.06
C GLN A 393 28.04 20.51 -2.50
N MET A 394 27.48 19.31 -2.64
CA MET A 394 26.16 18.98 -2.07
C MET A 394 26.18 19.02 -0.53
N ARG A 395 27.25 18.54 0.12
CA ARG A 395 27.42 18.61 1.58
C ARG A 395 27.46 20.05 2.06
N GLU A 396 28.31 20.89 1.46
CA GLU A 396 28.47 22.29 1.87
C GLU A 396 27.18 23.10 1.67
N GLY A 397 26.48 22.88 0.54
CA GLY A 397 25.15 23.46 0.34
C GLY A 397 24.15 22.99 1.37
N ALA A 398 24.18 21.70 1.76
CA ALA A 398 23.22 21.13 2.71
C ALA A 398 23.43 21.67 4.12
N CYS A 399 24.68 21.93 4.51
CA CYS A 399 25.00 22.60 5.78
C CYS A 399 24.51 24.05 5.85
N GLN A 400 24.24 24.69 4.70
CA GLN A 400 23.79 26.07 4.63
C GLN A 400 22.27 26.21 4.45
N ALA A 401 21.56 25.09 4.26
CA ALA A 401 20.13 25.04 4.02
C ALA A 401 19.33 25.34 5.30
N THR A 402 18.30 26.17 5.18
CA THR A 402 17.41 26.59 6.29
C THR A 402 15.99 26.02 6.19
N GLY A 403 15.60 25.54 5.01
CA GLY A 403 14.32 24.90 4.73
C GLY A 403 14.14 23.58 5.46
N ASP A 404 12.90 23.12 5.57
CA ASP A 404 12.56 21.86 6.28
C ASP A 404 12.98 20.63 5.46
N VAL A 405 13.11 20.80 4.14
CA VAL A 405 13.53 19.78 3.19
C VAL A 405 14.67 20.33 2.34
N VAL A 406 15.70 19.50 2.18
CA VAL A 406 16.82 19.75 1.28
C VAL A 406 16.57 19.04 -0.05
N LEU A 407 16.59 19.78 -1.16
CA LEU A 407 16.49 19.25 -2.52
C LEU A 407 17.84 19.38 -3.23
N LEU A 408 18.49 18.25 -3.50
CA LEU A 408 19.72 18.18 -4.30
C LEU A 408 19.36 18.13 -5.78
N LEU A 409 19.55 19.25 -6.49
CA LEU A 409 19.14 19.44 -7.88
C LEU A 409 20.35 19.59 -8.80
N HIS A 410 20.42 18.83 -9.89
CA HIS A 410 21.47 19.04 -10.90
C HIS A 410 21.20 20.32 -11.68
N ALA A 411 22.26 21.03 -12.07
CA ALA A 411 22.17 22.26 -12.86
C ALA A 411 21.46 22.10 -14.22
N ASP A 412 21.38 20.87 -14.73
CA ASP A 412 20.72 20.50 -15.99
C ASP A 412 19.44 19.68 -15.81
N THR A 413 18.81 19.76 -14.62
CA THR A 413 17.55 19.08 -14.30
C THR A 413 16.48 20.09 -13.91
N TRP A 414 15.35 20.04 -14.61
CA TRP A 414 14.24 20.97 -14.48
C TRP A 414 13.07 20.36 -13.71
N LEU A 415 12.63 21.08 -12.69
CA LEU A 415 11.47 20.72 -11.87
C LEU A 415 10.17 21.10 -12.60
N PRO A 416 9.10 20.28 -12.49
CA PRO A 416 7.75 20.67 -12.89
C PRO A 416 7.13 21.62 -11.85
N ALA A 417 6.06 22.33 -12.22
CA ALA A 417 5.43 23.34 -11.36
C ALA A 417 4.87 22.74 -10.06
N GLU A 418 4.37 21.50 -10.13
CA GLU A 418 3.83 20.76 -8.99
C GLU A 418 4.88 20.08 -8.10
N ALA A 419 6.18 20.29 -8.36
CA ALA A 419 7.25 19.55 -7.68
C ALA A 419 7.26 19.76 -6.16
N GLY A 420 7.03 20.99 -5.70
CA GLY A 420 7.02 21.30 -4.27
C GLY A 420 5.90 20.56 -3.54
N GLN A 421 4.66 20.73 -3.99
CA GLN A 421 3.52 19.98 -3.46
C GLN A 421 3.71 18.46 -3.55
N ALA A 422 4.31 17.94 -4.63
CA ALA A 422 4.57 16.51 -4.78
C ALA A 422 5.58 15.97 -3.76
N ILE A 423 6.60 16.76 -3.38
CA ILE A 423 7.52 16.45 -2.28
C ILE A 423 6.75 16.43 -0.95
N LEU A 424 5.99 17.49 -0.66
CA LEU A 424 5.27 17.61 0.60
C LEU A 424 4.23 16.48 0.78
N ASP A 425 3.52 16.13 -0.29
CA ASP A 425 2.58 15.01 -0.31
C ASP A 425 3.27 13.67 -0.05
N CYS A 426 4.48 13.48 -0.59
CA CYS A 426 5.28 12.29 -0.35
C CYS A 426 5.70 12.18 1.13
N LEU A 427 6.10 13.31 1.73
CA LEU A 427 6.55 13.40 3.12
C LEU A 427 5.39 13.41 4.13
N LYS A 428 4.12 13.42 3.71
CA LYS A 428 2.98 13.17 4.63
C LYS A 428 3.09 11.83 5.32
N ASP A 429 3.67 10.81 4.66
CA ASP A 429 4.11 9.60 5.34
C ASP A 429 5.36 9.93 6.16
N GLN A 430 5.23 9.99 7.48
CA GLN A 430 6.34 10.27 8.39
C GLN A 430 7.46 9.21 8.28
N THR A 431 7.15 8.00 7.82
CA THR A 431 8.17 6.98 7.54
C THR A 431 8.99 7.27 6.29
N VAL A 432 8.57 8.19 5.42
CA VAL A 432 9.34 8.64 4.26
C VAL A 432 10.25 9.78 4.69
N VAL A 433 11.55 9.52 4.63
CA VAL A 433 12.61 10.46 5.05
C VAL A 433 13.25 11.22 3.89
N GLY A 434 13.02 10.73 2.68
CA GLY A 434 13.49 11.35 1.45
C GLY A 434 13.01 10.58 0.23
N GLY A 435 13.43 11.01 -0.95
CA GLY A 435 12.98 10.43 -2.20
C GLY A 435 13.50 11.18 -3.40
N GLY A 436 12.96 10.84 -4.57
CA GLY A 436 13.22 11.60 -5.79
C GLY A 436 11.99 11.61 -6.67
N PHE A 437 12.18 12.02 -7.91
CA PHE A 437 11.12 12.16 -8.89
C PHE A 437 11.21 11.07 -9.95
N TRP A 438 10.08 10.86 -10.63
CA TRP A 438 10.15 10.21 -11.93
C TRP A 438 10.98 11.07 -12.87
N LYS A 439 11.72 10.44 -13.79
CA LYS A 439 12.61 11.18 -14.67
C LYS A 439 12.34 10.89 -16.14
N VAL A 440 12.38 11.93 -16.96
CA VAL A 440 12.49 11.86 -18.42
C VAL A 440 13.67 12.70 -18.91
N PHE A 441 14.15 12.41 -20.11
CA PHE A 441 15.21 13.20 -20.75
C PHE A 441 14.61 14.21 -21.72
N ARG A 442 15.20 15.41 -21.82
CA ARG A 442 14.89 16.37 -22.89
C ARG A 442 15.39 15.80 -24.22
N ASN A 443 14.54 15.78 -25.24
CA ASN A 443 14.83 15.26 -26.58
C ASN A 443 15.49 13.85 -26.57
N PRO A 444 14.81 12.83 -26.00
CA PRO A 444 15.40 11.50 -25.86
C PRO A 444 15.54 10.81 -27.21
N SER A 445 16.66 10.12 -27.43
CA SER A 445 16.73 9.11 -28.49
C SER A 445 15.90 7.86 -28.10
N PRO A 446 15.46 7.03 -29.06
CA PRO A 446 14.74 5.78 -28.77
C PRO A 446 15.47 4.85 -27.79
N LEU A 447 16.82 4.83 -27.84
CA LEU A 447 17.68 4.07 -26.94
C LEU A 447 17.61 4.54 -25.47
N MET A 448 16.98 5.69 -25.21
CA MET A 448 16.81 6.25 -23.87
C MET A 448 15.40 6.02 -23.31
N ALA A 449 14.51 5.37 -24.06
CA ALA A 449 13.16 4.99 -23.62
C ALA A 449 13.18 4.18 -22.30
N GLY A 450 12.09 4.22 -21.54
CA GLY A 450 11.97 3.48 -20.27
C GLY A 450 12.66 4.13 -19.06
N SER A 451 12.93 5.44 -19.10
CA SER A 451 13.54 6.16 -17.98
C SER A 451 12.74 6.05 -16.68
N ARG A 452 11.40 6.15 -16.75
CA ARG A 452 10.50 5.97 -15.60
C ARG A 452 10.60 4.55 -15.03
N PHE A 453 10.60 3.53 -15.89
CA PHE A 453 10.77 2.14 -15.47
C PHE A 453 12.10 1.93 -14.73
N ARG A 454 13.19 2.51 -15.24
CA ARG A 454 14.49 2.48 -14.54
C ARG A 454 14.45 3.19 -13.18
N CYS A 455 13.71 4.27 -13.03
CA CYS A 455 13.50 4.92 -11.72
C CYS A 455 12.80 3.95 -10.74
N ALA A 456 11.72 3.30 -11.18
CA ALA A 456 11.02 2.30 -10.38
C ALA A 456 11.92 1.13 -9.98
N VAL A 457 12.67 0.55 -10.93
CA VAL A 457 13.60 -0.56 -10.66
C VAL A 457 14.67 -0.14 -9.64
N ARG A 458 15.27 1.06 -9.79
CA ARG A 458 16.28 1.57 -8.86
C ARG A 458 15.73 1.76 -7.45
N LEU A 459 14.51 2.28 -7.30
CA LEU A 459 13.91 2.46 -5.98
C LEU A 459 13.47 1.13 -5.38
N TYR A 460 12.62 0.36 -6.08
CA TYR A 460 11.95 -0.80 -5.49
C TYR A 460 12.85 -2.03 -5.35
N LEU A 461 13.76 -2.26 -6.30
CA LEU A 461 14.72 -3.37 -6.22
C LEU A 461 16.07 -2.91 -5.66
N GLY A 462 16.48 -1.69 -6.01
CA GLY A 462 17.78 -1.16 -5.62
C GLY A 462 17.80 -0.36 -4.32
N GLY A 463 16.65 0.07 -3.79
CA GLY A 463 16.55 0.93 -2.61
C GLY A 463 17.25 2.29 -2.80
N ARG A 464 17.27 2.83 -4.02
CA ARG A 464 18.10 4.00 -4.38
C ARG A 464 17.35 5.00 -5.24
N VAL A 465 17.65 6.26 -4.98
CA VAL A 465 17.35 7.41 -5.83
C VAL A 465 18.70 8.03 -6.23
N LEU A 466 18.84 8.39 -7.49
CA LEU A 466 20.08 9.00 -8.02
C LEU A 466 19.81 10.47 -8.33
N GLY A 467 20.86 11.26 -8.52
CA GLY A 467 20.74 12.71 -8.57
C GLY A 467 20.02 13.24 -9.79
N ASP A 468 20.02 12.46 -10.87
CA ASP A 468 19.21 12.73 -12.06
C ASP A 468 17.70 12.64 -11.79
N GLN A 469 17.30 12.18 -10.60
CA GLN A 469 15.92 12.17 -10.10
C GLN A 469 15.65 13.27 -9.06
N ALA A 470 16.55 14.26 -8.88
CA ALA A 470 16.41 15.37 -7.93
C ALA A 470 16.07 14.88 -6.50
N LEU A 471 17.10 14.46 -5.76
CA LEU A 471 16.95 13.82 -4.44
C LEU A 471 16.49 14.85 -3.40
N PHE A 472 15.31 14.66 -2.81
CA PHE A 472 14.81 15.44 -1.68
C PHE A 472 14.93 14.65 -0.38
N ILE A 473 15.23 15.34 0.72
CA ILE A 473 15.48 14.72 2.03
C ILE A 473 14.99 15.67 3.12
N ARG A 474 14.34 15.14 4.16
CA ARG A 474 14.03 15.95 5.35
C ARG A 474 15.33 16.44 5.99
N ARG A 475 15.43 17.73 6.31
CA ARG A 475 16.68 18.33 6.79
C ARG A 475 17.12 17.74 8.13
N ASP A 476 16.19 17.58 9.07
CA ASP A 476 16.43 16.96 10.38
C ASP A 476 17.01 15.53 10.25
N VAL A 477 16.48 14.74 9.31
CA VAL A 477 16.99 13.40 9.05
C VAL A 477 18.37 13.45 8.42
N LEU A 478 18.58 14.35 7.45
CA LEU A 478 19.87 14.54 6.79
C LEU A 478 20.96 14.90 7.81
N GLU A 479 20.65 15.80 8.75
CA GLU A 479 21.53 16.17 9.86
C GLU A 479 21.80 14.97 10.79
N ALA A 480 20.76 14.23 11.17
CA ALA A 480 20.88 13.06 12.06
C ALA A 480 21.74 11.93 11.49
N ILE A 481 21.79 11.77 10.16
CA ILE A 481 22.65 10.76 9.49
C ILE A 481 24.05 11.26 9.14
N GLY A 482 24.42 12.48 9.58
CA GLY A 482 25.75 13.07 9.37
C GLY A 482 25.95 13.77 8.01
N GLY A 483 24.86 14.23 7.39
CA GLY A 483 24.84 14.99 6.14
C GLY A 483 25.12 14.16 4.88
N VAL A 484 25.26 14.84 3.74
CA VAL A 484 25.63 14.23 2.45
C VAL A 484 27.06 13.69 2.56
N PRO A 485 27.38 12.43 2.21
CA PRO A 485 28.74 11.88 2.31
C PRO A 485 29.78 12.72 1.53
N ASP A 486 30.91 13.08 2.15
CA ASP A 486 32.04 13.70 1.45
C ASP A 486 32.79 12.62 0.65
N MET A 487 32.25 12.30 -0.51
CA MET A 487 32.78 11.29 -1.42
C MET A 487 32.82 11.85 -2.84
N PRO A 488 33.86 11.55 -3.63
CA PRO A 488 33.99 12.09 -4.98
C PRO A 488 33.01 11.45 -5.98
N LEU A 489 32.57 10.22 -5.71
CA LEU A 489 31.65 9.45 -6.54
C LEU A 489 30.89 8.45 -5.66
N MET A 490 29.67 8.07 -6.07
CA MET A 490 28.78 7.14 -5.33
C MET A 490 28.26 7.70 -4.00
N GLU A 491 28.38 9.00 -3.79
CA GLU A 491 27.86 9.72 -2.63
C GLU A 491 26.37 9.47 -2.41
N GLU A 492 25.60 9.34 -3.50
CA GLU A 492 24.15 9.11 -3.46
C GLU A 492 23.78 7.68 -3.07
N PHE A 493 24.63 6.71 -3.40
CA PHE A 493 24.44 5.32 -3.00
C PHE A 493 24.59 5.18 -1.49
N GLU A 494 25.66 5.79 -0.98
CA GLU A 494 25.94 5.81 0.45
C GLU A 494 24.88 6.61 1.21
N LEU A 495 24.45 7.75 0.68
CA LEU A 495 23.36 8.54 1.24
C LEU A 495 22.04 7.75 1.28
N CYS A 496 21.65 7.09 0.19
CA CYS A 496 20.47 6.22 0.17
C CYS A 496 20.57 5.05 1.16
N ARG A 497 21.77 4.48 1.35
CA ARG A 497 22.01 3.43 2.34
C ARG A 497 21.76 3.95 3.76
N ARG A 498 22.29 5.12 4.10
CA ARG A 498 22.10 5.77 5.41
C ARG A 498 20.63 6.14 5.65
N LEU A 499 19.96 6.75 4.67
CA LEU A 499 18.55 7.12 4.76
C LEU A 499 17.65 5.89 5.01
N ARG A 500 17.91 4.78 4.32
CA ARG A 500 17.13 3.54 4.50
C ARG A 500 17.30 2.88 5.86
N ALA A 501 18.36 3.20 6.60
CA ALA A 501 18.54 2.70 7.96
C ALA A 501 17.56 3.36 8.95
N VAL A 502 17.09 4.56 8.65
CA VAL A 502 16.23 5.37 9.54
C VAL A 502 14.82 5.61 8.97
N GLY A 503 14.58 5.31 7.69
CA GLY A 503 13.28 5.52 7.07
C GLY A 503 13.16 4.95 5.65
N ARG A 504 12.14 5.40 4.94
CA ARG A 504 11.81 5.00 3.56
C ARG A 504 12.23 6.04 2.56
N LEU A 505 12.54 5.53 1.37
CA LEU A 505 12.64 6.32 0.17
C LEU A 505 11.39 6.13 -0.69
N ALA A 506 10.99 7.17 -1.39
CA ALA A 506 9.82 7.15 -2.26
C ALA A 506 10.05 7.95 -3.56
N LEU A 507 9.16 7.76 -4.54
CA LEU A 507 9.09 8.62 -5.71
C LEU A 507 7.93 9.59 -5.56
N ALA A 508 8.21 10.88 -5.65
CA ALA A 508 7.20 11.94 -5.67
C ALA A 508 6.28 11.78 -6.90
N GLY A 509 5.03 12.21 -6.77
CA GLY A 509 3.99 12.12 -7.80
C GLY A 509 4.18 13.05 -9.01
N ALA A 510 5.41 13.47 -9.30
CA ALA A 510 5.75 14.42 -10.36
C ALA A 510 6.98 13.93 -11.18
N THR A 511 7.20 14.53 -12.34
CA THR A 511 8.25 14.08 -13.28
C THR A 511 9.22 15.20 -13.61
N VAL A 512 10.50 15.01 -13.29
CA VAL A 512 11.58 15.93 -13.66
C VAL A 512 12.10 15.62 -15.06
N THR A 513 12.54 16.67 -15.73
CA THR A 513 13.19 16.57 -17.04
C THR A 513 14.68 16.85 -16.88
N THR A 514 15.55 15.97 -17.37
CA THR A 514 17.01 16.16 -17.31
C THR A 514 17.62 16.27 -18.70
N SER A 515 18.75 16.95 -18.82
CA SER A 515 19.47 17.07 -20.09
C SER A 515 20.04 15.73 -20.56
N ALA A 516 19.95 15.50 -21.88
CA ALA A 516 20.58 14.36 -22.54
C ALA A 516 22.02 14.66 -23.01
N ARG A 517 22.57 15.86 -22.74
CA ARG A 517 23.87 16.33 -23.29
C ARG A 517 25.02 15.33 -23.14
N ARG A 518 25.10 14.67 -22.00
CA ARG A 518 26.13 13.67 -21.73
C ARG A 518 25.99 12.43 -22.62
N PHE A 519 24.75 11.98 -22.81
CA PHE A 519 24.42 10.85 -23.67
C PHE A 519 24.63 11.19 -25.15
N ALA A 520 24.39 12.45 -25.54
CA ALA A 520 24.68 12.94 -26.88
C ALA A 520 26.20 12.98 -27.15
N LYS A 521 27.02 13.44 -26.19
CA LYS A 521 28.48 13.53 -26.33
C LYS A 521 29.20 12.18 -26.29
N LEU A 522 28.79 11.27 -25.39
CA LEU A 522 29.51 10.02 -25.13
C LEU A 522 28.87 8.78 -25.77
N GLY A 523 27.68 8.93 -26.38
CA GLY A 523 26.88 7.83 -26.89
C GLY A 523 26.06 7.13 -25.80
N VAL A 524 24.83 6.72 -26.15
CA VAL A 524 23.85 6.20 -25.17
C VAL A 524 24.29 4.89 -24.54
N VAL A 525 24.65 3.90 -25.37
CA VAL A 525 25.03 2.56 -24.92
C VAL A 525 26.32 2.60 -24.10
N ARG A 526 27.34 3.33 -24.58
CA ARG A 526 28.61 3.51 -23.87
C ARG A 526 28.39 4.15 -22.49
N THR A 527 27.54 5.17 -22.40
CA THR A 527 27.21 5.81 -21.12
C THR A 527 26.53 4.85 -20.14
N TYR A 528 25.53 4.08 -20.59
CA TYR A 528 24.87 3.09 -19.72
C TYR A 528 25.80 1.96 -19.29
N MET A 529 26.60 1.41 -20.21
CA MET A 529 27.58 0.36 -19.90
C MET A 529 28.60 0.87 -18.87
N ARG A 530 29.08 2.10 -19.04
CA ARG A 530 29.99 2.74 -18.09
C ARG A 530 29.36 2.90 -16.71
N MET A 531 28.14 3.45 -16.63
CA MET A 531 27.40 3.56 -15.37
C MET A 531 27.18 2.20 -14.70
N GLY A 532 26.85 1.16 -15.48
CA GLY A 532 26.68 -0.21 -15.00
C GLY A 532 27.97 -0.80 -14.43
N ARG A 533 29.10 -0.67 -15.16
CA ARG A 533 30.42 -1.14 -14.71
C ARG A 533 30.85 -0.49 -13.41
N VAL A 534 30.75 0.83 -13.31
CA VAL A 534 31.10 1.58 -12.09
C VAL A 534 30.22 1.16 -10.92
N THR A 535 28.91 1.03 -11.16
CA THR A 535 27.96 0.56 -10.14
C THR A 535 28.34 -0.83 -9.63
N LEU A 536 28.67 -1.75 -10.54
CA LEU A 536 29.04 -3.12 -10.20
C LEU A 536 30.37 -3.18 -9.43
N GLN A 537 31.39 -2.42 -9.85
CA GLN A 537 32.67 -2.35 -9.15
C GLN A 537 32.54 -1.75 -7.75
N TYR A 538 31.65 -0.77 -7.56
CA TYR A 538 31.32 -0.24 -6.23
C TYR A 538 30.70 -1.33 -5.35
N TYR A 539 29.79 -2.13 -5.90
CA TYR A 539 29.21 -3.27 -5.18
C TYR A 539 30.24 -4.32 -4.77
N PHE A 540 31.28 -4.52 -5.58
CA PHE A 540 32.41 -5.39 -5.25
C PHE A 540 33.46 -4.72 -4.33
N GLY A 541 33.16 -3.57 -3.73
CA GLY A 541 34.02 -2.94 -2.72
C GLY A 541 35.11 -2.02 -3.26
N THR A 542 35.06 -1.65 -4.55
CA THR A 542 36.02 -0.67 -5.10
C THR A 542 35.76 0.72 -4.50
N SER A 543 36.79 1.32 -3.89
CA SER A 543 36.70 2.66 -3.27
C SER A 543 36.28 3.74 -4.26
N ALA A 544 35.48 4.71 -3.81
CA ALA A 544 35.00 5.84 -4.61
C ALA A 544 36.12 6.64 -5.30
N GLN A 545 37.27 6.82 -4.64
CA GLN A 545 38.43 7.54 -5.19
C GLN A 545 39.02 6.81 -6.42
N LYS A 546 39.10 5.47 -6.38
CA LYS A 546 39.54 4.66 -7.53
C LYS A 546 38.53 4.74 -8.66
N LEU A 547 37.24 4.65 -8.34
CA LEU A 547 36.17 4.75 -9.34
C LEU A 547 36.15 6.13 -10.01
N GLN A 548 36.37 7.22 -9.27
CA GLN A 548 36.48 8.56 -9.86
C GLN A 548 37.61 8.62 -10.90
N LYS A 549 38.80 8.13 -10.58
CA LYS A 549 39.94 8.12 -11.52
C LYS A 549 39.64 7.33 -12.81
N LEU A 550 38.94 6.20 -12.69
CA LEU A 550 38.45 5.44 -13.85
C LEU A 550 37.37 6.22 -14.62
N TYR A 551 36.51 6.93 -13.89
CA TYR A 551 35.43 7.73 -14.44
C TYR A 551 35.86 9.07 -15.06
N GLU A 552 37.09 9.50 -14.83
CA GLU A 552 37.69 10.67 -15.47
C GLU A 552 38.60 10.29 -16.65
N ARG A 553 39.14 9.05 -16.65
CA ARG A 553 40.00 8.53 -17.74
C ARG A 553 39.23 8.09 -18.99
N ASP A 554 38.05 7.47 -18.84
CA ASP A 554 37.25 6.96 -19.98
C ASP A 554 36.26 7.99 -20.58
#